data_AF-A0A498LXR7-F1
#
_entry.id   AF-A0A498LXR7-F1
#
_cell.length_a   1.000
_cell.length_b   1.000
_cell.length_c   1.000
_cell.angle_alpha   90.00
_cell.angle_beta   90.00
_cell.angle_gamma   90.00
#
_symmetry.space_group_name_H-M   'P 1'
#
loop_
_entity.id
_entity.type
_entity.pdbx_description
1 polymer ?
#
loop_
_entity_poly.entity_id
_entity_poly.type
_entity_poly.pdbx_seq_one_letter_code
_entity_poly.pdbx_strand_id
1 'polypeptide(L)'
;MKHLKDELGSPVERGIIAQVEKSTDWISSMLVVKKPSGKLRICIDPRPLNKALRRQHFPLPTIDDVLPDLTKARVFTIPQALEGLPGIQIIADDILVCGEGDNDEAAEKDHDTKLRQLLDHCRDRNIKLNFNKLKLRQKEVPYIGHRLTSEGLKIDPEKVRAILEMPRPSDVKGLQRLLGMVNCLSKFCAHLSDSCDTLRQLTHEDVIWEWTDVQEDAFNKLKQMIASAPVLKYYNPEDDLVLQCDSSETGLGAALLQAGQPVAYSSRALTATEKGYAQIEKECLAILFGMEKFHQYTYGRKV
;
A
#
# COMPACT_ATOMS: atom_id res chain seq x y z
N MET A 1 6.75 -15.67 -34.06
CA MET A 1 8.23 -15.69 -33.95
C MET A 1 8.89 -14.39 -34.42
N LYS A 2 8.51 -13.80 -35.57
CA LYS A 2 9.13 -12.55 -36.08
C LYS A 2 9.08 -11.38 -35.06
N HIS A 3 7.89 -11.07 -34.55
CA HIS A 3 7.70 -10.03 -33.53
C HIS A 3 8.47 -10.24 -32.22
N LEU A 4 8.83 -11.48 -31.86
CA LEU A 4 9.62 -11.76 -30.67
C LEU A 4 11.11 -11.45 -30.89
N LYS A 5 11.63 -11.79 -32.08
CA LYS A 5 12.99 -11.43 -32.47
C LYS A 5 13.17 -9.92 -32.56
N ASP A 6 12.17 -9.22 -33.10
CA ASP A 6 12.20 -7.76 -33.21
C ASP A 6 12.24 -7.10 -31.81
N GLU A 7 11.43 -7.59 -30.86
CA GLU A 7 11.40 -7.09 -29.47
C GLU A 7 12.68 -7.45 -28.68
N LEU A 8 13.37 -8.54 -29.01
CA LEU A 8 14.68 -8.90 -28.42
C LEU A 8 15.84 -8.15 -29.08
N GLY A 9 15.71 -7.78 -30.36
CA GLY A 9 16.74 -7.05 -31.10
C GLY A 9 17.07 -5.70 -30.47
N SER A 10 16.04 -4.93 -30.07
CA SER A 10 16.26 -3.61 -29.47
C SER A 10 17.07 -3.66 -28.15
N PRO A 11 16.77 -4.54 -27.17
CA PRO A 11 17.62 -4.72 -26.00
C PRO A 11 19.05 -5.19 -26.29
N VAL A 12 19.25 -6.03 -27.33
CA VAL A 12 20.59 -6.48 -27.76
C VAL A 12 21.39 -5.32 -28.34
N GLU A 13 20.81 -4.54 -29.26
CA GLU A 13 21.43 -3.35 -29.85
C GLU A 13 21.78 -2.29 -28.79
N ARG A 14 20.95 -2.18 -27.75
CA ARG A 14 21.18 -1.29 -26.60
C ARG A 14 22.16 -1.85 -25.57
N GLY A 15 22.68 -3.06 -25.76
CA GLY A 15 23.62 -3.71 -24.85
C GLY A 15 23.03 -4.11 -23.49
N ILE A 16 21.71 -4.23 -23.37
CA ILE A 16 21.02 -4.62 -22.13
C ILE A 16 21.11 -6.14 -21.92
N ILE A 17 21.02 -6.89 -23.02
CA ILE A 17 21.17 -8.36 -23.03
C ILE A 17 22.16 -8.75 -24.12
N ALA A 18 22.83 -9.89 -23.93
CA ALA A 18 23.78 -10.44 -24.89
C ALA A 18 23.38 -11.86 -25.28
N GLN A 19 23.71 -12.24 -26.51
CA GLN A 19 23.54 -13.61 -26.97
C GLN A 19 24.57 -14.51 -26.27
N VAL A 20 24.11 -15.65 -25.77
CA VAL A 20 24.97 -16.70 -25.19
C VAL A 20 24.82 -17.95 -26.04
N GLU A 21 25.91 -18.43 -26.62
CA GLU A 21 25.89 -19.57 -27.56
C GLU A 21 26.01 -20.93 -26.86
N LYS A 22 26.53 -20.96 -25.63
CA LYS A 22 26.73 -22.17 -24.84
C LYS A 22 25.69 -22.25 -23.73
N SER A 23 25.22 -23.46 -23.44
CA SER A 23 24.34 -23.69 -22.29
C SER A 23 25.05 -23.29 -20.99
N THR A 24 24.35 -22.56 -20.13
CA THR A 24 24.79 -22.20 -18.78
C THR A 24 24.13 -23.11 -17.75
N ASP A 25 24.73 -23.21 -16.56
CA ASP A 25 24.15 -23.98 -15.44
C ASP A 25 22.84 -23.35 -14.92
N TRP A 26 22.60 -22.08 -15.26
CA TRP A 26 21.42 -21.31 -14.90
C TRP A 26 20.64 -20.91 -16.13
N ILE A 27 19.41 -21.40 -16.24
CA ILE A 27 18.48 -21.05 -17.31
C ILE A 27 17.12 -20.76 -16.66
N SER A 28 16.54 -19.60 -17.00
CA SER A 28 15.17 -19.27 -16.62
C SER A 28 14.25 -19.42 -17.83
N SER A 29 13.07 -20.01 -17.64
CA SER A 29 12.07 -20.08 -18.70
C SER A 29 11.63 -18.67 -19.10
N MET A 30 11.45 -18.45 -20.40
CA MET A 30 10.94 -17.19 -20.94
C MET A 30 9.42 -17.25 -21.08
N LEU A 31 8.74 -16.22 -20.58
CA LEU A 31 7.31 -16.02 -20.68
C LEU A 31 7.05 -14.79 -21.56
N VAL A 32 6.09 -14.90 -22.49
CA VAL A 32 5.72 -13.80 -23.39
C VAL A 32 4.27 -13.44 -23.16
N VAL A 33 4.01 -12.20 -22.76
CA VAL A 33 2.67 -11.68 -22.49
C VAL A 33 2.37 -10.55 -23.47
N LYS A 34 1.15 -10.49 -24.00
CA LYS A 34 0.71 -9.37 -24.83
C LYS A 34 0.17 -8.24 -23.93
N LYS A 35 0.73 -7.04 -24.05
CA LYS A 35 0.19 -5.84 -23.38
C LYS A 35 -1.16 -5.45 -24.01
N PRO A 36 -2.02 -4.71 -23.29
CA PRO A 36 -3.24 -4.13 -23.89
C PRO A 36 -2.95 -3.29 -25.14
N SER A 37 -1.78 -2.65 -25.20
CA SER A 37 -1.31 -1.89 -26.37
C SER A 37 -0.89 -2.76 -27.57
N GLY A 38 -1.00 -4.08 -27.49
CA GLY A 38 -0.60 -5.03 -28.54
C GLY A 38 0.87 -5.42 -28.57
N LYS A 39 1.76 -4.67 -27.89
CA LYS A 39 3.20 -4.97 -27.78
C LYS A 39 3.47 -6.20 -26.91
N LEU A 40 4.58 -6.89 -27.15
CA LEU A 40 4.98 -8.03 -26.33
C LEU A 40 5.73 -7.55 -25.07
N ARG A 41 5.53 -8.24 -23.95
CA ARG A 41 6.34 -8.14 -22.73
C ARG A 41 6.99 -9.49 -22.51
N ILE A 42 8.32 -9.49 -22.55
CA ILE A 42 9.14 -10.66 -22.32
C ILE A 42 9.53 -10.66 -20.85
N CYS A 43 9.24 -11.75 -20.14
CA CYS A 43 9.56 -11.92 -18.73
C CYS A 43 10.34 -13.23 -18.56
N ILE A 44 11.27 -13.25 -17.61
CA ILE A 44 11.83 -14.51 -17.10
C ILE A 44 10.91 -15.07 -16.02
N ASP A 45 10.90 -16.38 -15.81
CA ASP A 45 10.35 -17.00 -14.60
C ASP A 45 11.41 -17.03 -13.49
N PRO A 46 11.35 -16.13 -12.49
CA PRO A 46 12.39 -16.02 -11.49
C PRO A 46 12.19 -17.01 -10.34
N ARG A 47 11.16 -17.88 -10.33
CA ARG A 47 10.86 -18.74 -9.17
C ARG A 47 12.04 -19.64 -8.75
N PRO A 48 12.76 -20.31 -9.66
CA PRO A 48 13.94 -21.10 -9.28
C PRO A 48 15.06 -20.20 -8.75
N LEU A 49 15.32 -19.08 -9.42
CA LEU A 49 16.33 -18.10 -9.03
C LEU A 49 16.07 -17.55 -7.62
N ASN A 50 14.84 -17.14 -7.34
CA ASN A 50 14.41 -16.57 -6.05
C ASN A 50 14.59 -17.54 -4.87
N LYS A 51 14.62 -18.86 -5.09
CA LYS A 51 14.92 -19.86 -4.05
C LYS A 51 16.41 -19.97 -3.74
N ALA A 52 17.25 -19.72 -4.73
CA ALA A 52 18.71 -19.82 -4.60
C ALA A 52 19.35 -18.51 -4.11
N LEU A 53 18.69 -17.36 -4.35
CA LEU A 53 19.17 -16.06 -3.91
C LEU A 53 19.15 -15.92 -2.39
N ARG A 54 20.29 -15.52 -1.81
CA ARG A 54 20.36 -15.01 -0.44
C ARG A 54 19.93 -13.55 -0.44
N ARG A 55 18.79 -13.25 0.14
CA ARG A 55 18.27 -11.88 0.19
C ARG A 55 19.01 -11.08 1.25
N GLN A 56 19.64 -9.99 0.84
CA GLN A 56 20.05 -8.96 1.78
C GLN A 56 18.80 -8.27 2.32
N HIS A 57 18.69 -8.15 3.64
CA HIS A 57 17.62 -7.36 4.23
C HIS A 57 17.96 -5.89 4.09
N PHE A 58 17.08 -5.17 3.42
CA PHE A 58 17.20 -3.74 3.21
C PHE A 58 15.84 -3.14 3.56
N PRO A 59 15.75 -2.35 4.63
CA PRO A 59 14.47 -1.77 5.03
C PRO A 59 14.09 -0.70 4.02
N LEU A 60 13.01 -0.94 3.29
CA LEU A 60 12.34 0.11 2.52
C LEU A 60 11.42 0.85 3.50
N PRO A 61 11.44 2.19 3.52
CA PRO A 61 10.45 2.93 4.25
C PRO A 61 9.07 2.69 3.65
N THR A 62 8.13 2.70 4.56
CA THR A 62 6.72 2.50 4.34
C THR A 62 6.06 3.84 4.06
N ILE A 63 4.79 3.82 3.64
CA ILE A 63 4.02 5.05 3.50
C ILE A 63 3.97 5.83 4.82
N ASP A 64 3.91 5.13 5.95
CA ASP A 64 3.82 5.74 7.28
C ASP A 64 5.06 6.56 7.65
N ASP A 65 6.22 6.21 7.09
CA ASP A 65 7.46 6.98 7.28
C ASP A 65 7.46 8.30 6.48
N VAL A 66 6.67 8.37 5.40
CA VAL A 66 6.62 9.53 4.48
C VAL A 66 5.46 10.47 4.80
N LEU A 67 4.33 9.95 5.33
CA LEU A 67 3.13 10.75 5.60
C LEU A 67 3.34 11.98 6.51
N PRO A 68 4.22 11.97 7.54
CA PRO A 68 4.45 13.14 8.39
C PRO A 68 4.96 14.38 7.63
N ASP A 69 5.75 14.17 6.59
CA ASP A 69 6.31 15.25 5.76
C ASP A 69 5.27 15.88 4.81
N LEU A 70 4.08 15.27 4.70
CA LEU A 70 3.03 15.69 3.77
C LEU A 70 1.94 16.54 4.42
N THR A 71 2.07 16.88 5.70
CA THR A 71 1.04 17.61 6.47
C THR A 71 0.64 18.96 5.86
N LYS A 72 1.59 19.69 5.28
CA LYS A 72 1.37 21.01 4.65
C LYS A 72 1.32 20.94 3.12
N ALA A 73 1.46 19.74 2.56
CA ALA A 73 1.52 19.55 1.12
C ALA A 73 0.14 19.78 0.47
N ARG A 74 0.11 20.59 -0.60
CA ARG A 74 -1.12 20.91 -1.35
C ARG A 74 -1.02 20.52 -2.82
N VAL A 75 0.20 20.50 -3.36
CA VAL A 75 0.48 20.27 -4.78
C VAL A 75 1.43 19.11 -4.90
N PHE A 76 1.06 18.09 -5.68
CA PHE A 76 1.81 16.84 -5.80
C PHE A 76 2.25 16.59 -7.25
N THR A 77 3.45 16.03 -7.42
CA THR A 77 3.94 15.51 -8.70
C THR A 77 4.58 14.14 -8.52
N ILE A 78 4.27 13.20 -9.41
CA ILE A 78 4.94 11.89 -9.46
C ILE A 78 5.74 11.75 -10.75
N PRO A 79 7.08 11.85 -10.71
CA PRO A 79 7.98 11.38 -11.75
C PRO A 79 8.23 9.87 -11.63
N GLN A 80 8.17 9.17 -12.77
CA GLN A 80 8.56 7.75 -12.85
C GLN A 80 9.90 7.60 -13.55
N ALA A 81 10.92 7.14 -12.82
CA ALA A 81 12.09 6.43 -13.32
C ALA A 81 13.03 5.99 -12.19
N LEU A 82 13.44 4.71 -12.18
CA LEU A 82 14.81 4.24 -12.39
C LEU A 82 14.91 2.70 -12.22
N GLU A 83 15.50 2.02 -13.21
CA GLU A 83 16.17 0.72 -13.04
C GLU A 83 17.67 0.94 -13.34
N GLY A 84 18.57 0.46 -12.47
CA GLY A 84 19.97 0.19 -12.85
C GLY A 84 21.11 1.12 -12.39
N LEU A 85 21.12 1.65 -11.15
CA LEU A 85 22.27 2.38 -10.59
C LEU A 85 22.86 1.72 -9.31
N PRO A 86 24.20 1.62 -9.17
CA PRO A 86 24.83 1.20 -7.92
C PRO A 86 24.75 2.29 -6.84
N GLY A 87 24.34 1.92 -5.63
CA GLY A 87 24.45 2.78 -4.45
C GLY A 87 23.30 3.77 -4.20
N ILE A 88 22.20 3.70 -4.96
CA ILE A 88 20.99 4.47 -4.71
C ILE A 88 19.89 3.55 -4.19
N GLN A 89 19.33 3.91 -3.04
CA GLN A 89 18.22 3.21 -2.42
C GLN A 89 16.90 3.75 -2.99
N ILE A 90 16.31 3.04 -3.95
CA ILE A 90 14.98 3.35 -4.51
C ILE A 90 13.92 2.80 -3.57
N ILE A 91 12.95 3.64 -3.24
CA ILE A 91 11.78 3.25 -2.45
C ILE A 91 10.60 3.42 -3.40
N ALA A 92 10.32 2.34 -4.13
CA ALA A 92 9.40 2.32 -5.27
C ALA A 92 9.84 3.20 -6.47
N ASP A 93 9.43 2.80 -7.67
CA ASP A 93 9.78 3.45 -8.96
C ASP A 93 9.20 4.88 -9.13
N ASP A 94 8.53 5.40 -8.09
CA ASP A 94 7.75 6.62 -8.06
C ASP A 94 8.41 7.65 -7.14
N ILE A 95 8.84 8.78 -7.71
CA ILE A 95 9.27 9.95 -6.94
C ILE A 95 8.02 10.75 -6.57
N LEU A 96 7.99 11.44 -5.44
CA LEU A 96 6.91 12.39 -5.09
C LEU A 96 7.52 13.76 -4.80
N VAL A 97 6.99 14.80 -5.45
CA VAL A 97 7.35 16.20 -5.18
C VAL A 97 6.14 16.91 -4.63
N CYS A 98 6.29 17.58 -3.50
CA CYS A 98 5.22 18.26 -2.78
C CYS A 98 5.52 19.74 -2.60
N GLY A 99 4.54 20.59 -2.90
CA GLY A 99 4.57 22.03 -2.58
C GLY A 99 3.72 22.37 -1.37
N GLU A 100 4.25 23.26 -0.54
CA GLU A 100 3.61 23.72 0.70
C GLU A 100 3.38 25.23 0.67
N GLY A 101 2.29 25.69 1.29
CA GLY A 101 2.01 27.11 1.39
C GLY A 101 0.64 27.45 1.97
N ASP A 102 0.53 28.66 2.50
CA ASP A 102 -0.70 29.18 3.13
C ASP A 102 -1.87 29.29 2.13
N ASN A 103 -1.56 29.42 0.84
CA ASN A 103 -2.52 29.43 -0.27
C ASN A 103 -2.01 28.58 -1.44
N ASP A 104 -2.90 28.30 -2.41
CA ASP A 104 -2.59 27.46 -3.58
C ASP A 104 -1.42 28.06 -4.40
N GLU A 105 -1.34 29.39 -4.53
CA GLU A 105 -0.29 30.07 -5.31
C GLU A 105 1.11 29.90 -4.69
N ALA A 106 1.22 30.08 -3.37
CA ALA A 106 2.46 29.87 -2.63
C ALA A 106 2.92 28.41 -2.73
N ALA A 107 1.99 27.46 -2.59
CA ALA A 107 2.28 26.04 -2.70
C ALA A 107 2.73 25.62 -4.11
N GLU A 108 2.11 26.18 -5.16
CA GLU A 108 2.55 25.95 -6.53
C GLU A 108 3.97 26.49 -6.79
N LYS A 109 4.30 27.67 -6.24
CA LYS A 109 5.62 28.27 -6.39
C LYS A 109 6.71 27.46 -5.69
N ASP A 110 6.44 26.99 -4.48
CA ASP A 110 7.33 26.09 -3.73
C ASP A 110 7.51 24.75 -4.47
N HIS A 111 6.41 24.14 -4.91
CA HIS A 111 6.40 22.92 -5.71
C HIS A 111 7.29 23.05 -6.96
N ASP A 112 7.10 24.11 -7.74
CA ASP A 112 7.86 24.35 -8.97
C ASP A 112 9.36 24.53 -8.71
N THR A 113 9.71 25.14 -7.59
CA THR A 113 11.10 25.32 -7.18
C THR A 113 11.74 23.96 -6.87
N LYS A 114 11.06 23.14 -6.06
CA LYS A 114 11.48 21.76 -5.73
C LYS A 114 11.55 20.87 -6.97
N LEU A 115 10.57 20.96 -7.87
CA LEU A 115 10.54 20.20 -9.12
C LEU A 115 11.72 20.58 -10.03
N ARG A 116 12.05 21.87 -10.18
CA ARG A 116 13.23 22.29 -10.95
C ARG A 116 14.53 21.71 -10.39
N GLN A 117 14.70 21.78 -9.07
CA GLN A 117 15.86 21.19 -8.39
C GLN A 117 15.97 19.68 -8.66
N LEU A 118 14.85 18.96 -8.59
CA LEU A 118 14.81 17.54 -8.94
C LEU A 118 15.23 17.29 -10.40
N LEU A 119 14.68 18.06 -11.34
CA LEU A 119 14.99 17.90 -12.76
C LEU A 119 16.47 18.18 -13.07
N ASP A 120 17.06 19.18 -12.42
CA ASP A 120 18.49 19.49 -12.55
C ASP A 120 19.34 18.35 -11.96
N HIS A 121 18.97 17.84 -10.78
CA HIS A 121 19.66 16.72 -10.14
C HIS A 121 19.59 15.42 -10.98
N CYS A 122 18.45 15.17 -11.63
CA CYS A 122 18.29 14.06 -12.57
C CYS A 122 19.19 14.25 -13.80
N ARG A 123 19.27 15.47 -14.33
CA ARG A 123 20.11 15.79 -15.50
C ARG A 123 21.58 15.53 -15.20
N ASP A 124 22.08 15.98 -14.06
CA ASP A 124 23.48 15.83 -13.64
C ASP A 124 23.90 14.35 -13.50
N ARG A 125 22.93 13.48 -13.18
CA ARG A 125 23.15 12.04 -12.98
C ARG A 125 22.72 11.18 -14.16
N ASN A 126 22.38 11.80 -15.28
CA ASN A 126 21.88 11.11 -16.48
C ASN A 126 20.66 10.20 -16.20
N ILE A 127 19.81 10.63 -15.26
CA ILE A 127 18.54 9.98 -14.93
C ILE A 127 17.47 10.48 -15.90
N LYS A 128 16.85 9.55 -16.63
CA LYS A 128 15.80 9.88 -17.60
C LYS A 128 14.41 9.58 -17.03
N LEU A 129 13.63 10.63 -16.80
CA LEU A 129 12.24 10.53 -16.37
C LEU A 129 11.31 10.25 -17.55
N ASN A 130 10.24 9.47 -17.33
CA ASN A 130 9.23 9.22 -18.35
C ASN A 130 8.21 10.36 -18.42
N PHE A 131 8.34 11.22 -19.42
CA PHE A 131 7.45 12.38 -19.62
C PHE A 131 5.96 11.99 -19.75
N ASN A 132 5.65 10.87 -20.41
CA ASN A 132 4.26 10.45 -20.63
C ASN A 132 3.54 10.01 -19.36
N LYS A 133 4.30 9.73 -18.30
CA LYS A 133 3.76 9.30 -17.01
C LYS A 133 3.89 10.36 -15.93
N LEU A 134 4.51 11.49 -16.25
CA LEU A 134 4.67 12.61 -15.34
C LEU A 134 3.30 13.26 -15.12
N LYS A 135 2.84 13.27 -13.87
CA LYS A 135 1.63 13.98 -13.46
C LYS A 135 2.03 15.20 -12.67
N LEU A 136 1.88 16.39 -13.26
CA LEU A 136 2.33 17.65 -12.67
C LEU A 136 1.22 18.39 -11.96
N ARG A 137 1.55 19.06 -10.85
CA ARG A 137 0.68 19.99 -10.10
C ARG A 137 -0.74 19.46 -9.84
N GLN A 138 -0.83 18.22 -9.37
CA GLN A 138 -2.11 17.62 -9.07
C GLN A 138 -2.52 17.95 -7.63
N LYS A 139 -3.83 18.17 -7.40
CA LYS A 139 -4.40 18.29 -6.04
C LYS A 139 -4.52 16.94 -5.33
N GLU A 140 -4.55 15.86 -6.11
CA GLU A 140 -4.55 14.49 -5.61
C GLU A 140 -3.75 13.54 -6.51
N VAL A 141 -3.01 12.60 -5.90
CA VAL A 141 -2.21 11.62 -6.65
C VAL A 141 -2.27 10.22 -6.04
N PRO A 142 -2.27 9.15 -6.86
CA PRO A 142 -2.05 7.81 -6.36
C PRO A 142 -0.57 7.61 -6.01
N TYR A 143 -0.25 7.23 -4.78
CA TYR A 143 1.12 7.00 -4.32
C TYR A 143 1.18 5.83 -3.33
N ILE A 144 2.07 4.85 -3.58
CA ILE A 144 2.27 3.62 -2.77
C ILE A 144 0.93 2.95 -2.42
N GLY A 145 0.00 2.91 -3.37
CA GLY A 145 -1.31 2.28 -3.19
C GLY A 145 -2.30 3.05 -2.30
N HIS A 146 -2.06 4.33 -2.07
CA HIS A 146 -3.00 5.26 -1.43
C HIS A 146 -3.28 6.45 -2.36
N ARG A 147 -4.30 7.23 -2.04
CA ARG A 147 -4.63 8.48 -2.71
C ARG A 147 -4.27 9.64 -1.79
N LEU A 148 -3.18 10.34 -2.09
CA LEU A 148 -2.80 11.57 -1.40
C LEU A 148 -3.70 12.69 -1.88
N THR A 149 -4.30 13.45 -0.97
CA THR A 149 -5.05 14.68 -1.27
C THR A 149 -4.59 15.80 -0.34
N SER A 150 -4.99 17.04 -0.63
CA SER A 150 -4.79 18.20 0.27
C SER A 150 -5.63 18.13 1.55
N GLU A 151 -6.63 17.26 1.62
CA GLU A 151 -7.52 17.08 2.79
C GLU A 151 -7.03 15.96 3.72
N GLY A 152 -6.16 15.08 3.21
CA GLY A 152 -5.67 13.92 3.92
C GLY A 152 -5.42 12.72 3.00
N LEU A 153 -5.27 11.56 3.62
CA LEU A 153 -5.01 10.28 2.96
C LEU A 153 -6.33 9.55 2.69
N LYS A 154 -6.58 9.20 1.43
CA LYS A 154 -7.73 8.37 1.00
C LYS A 154 -7.24 7.00 0.51
N ILE A 155 -8.15 6.02 0.48
CA ILE A 155 -7.91 4.76 -0.22
C ILE A 155 -7.84 5.05 -1.72
N ASP A 156 -6.95 4.36 -2.44
CA ASP A 156 -6.95 4.45 -3.91
C ASP A 156 -8.30 3.94 -4.47
N PRO A 157 -9.07 4.75 -5.22
CA PRO A 157 -10.34 4.34 -5.81
C PRO A 157 -10.26 3.04 -6.62
N GLU A 158 -9.10 2.75 -7.21
CA GLU A 158 -8.85 1.50 -7.93
C GLU A 158 -8.85 0.28 -7.02
N LYS A 159 -8.33 0.41 -5.80
CA LYS A 159 -8.40 -0.67 -4.78
C LYS A 159 -9.82 -0.85 -4.26
N VAL A 160 -10.54 0.25 -4.04
CA VAL A 160 -11.95 0.21 -3.64
C VAL A 160 -12.76 -0.51 -4.72
N ARG A 161 -12.63 -0.08 -5.97
CA ARG A 161 -13.30 -0.71 -7.12
C ARG A 161 -12.97 -2.19 -7.23
N ALA A 162 -11.69 -2.55 -7.14
CA ALA A 162 -11.27 -3.95 -7.21
C ALA A 162 -11.99 -4.81 -6.16
N ILE A 163 -12.10 -4.35 -4.91
CA ILE A 163 -12.80 -5.07 -3.84
C ILE A 163 -14.31 -5.12 -4.08
N LEU A 164 -14.92 -4.01 -4.52
CA LEU A 164 -16.35 -3.96 -4.82
C LEU A 164 -16.74 -4.91 -5.95
N GLU A 165 -15.90 -5.01 -6.98
CA GLU A 165 -16.09 -5.89 -8.14
C GLU A 165 -15.70 -7.35 -7.86
N MET A 166 -15.03 -7.64 -6.73
CA MET A 166 -14.70 -9.03 -6.39
C MET A 166 -15.98 -9.87 -6.32
N PRO A 167 -16.00 -11.04 -6.99
CA PRO A 167 -17.11 -11.96 -6.86
C PRO A 167 -17.15 -12.52 -5.44
N ARG A 168 -18.34 -13.00 -5.06
CA ARG A 168 -18.53 -13.78 -3.84
C ARG A 168 -17.51 -14.94 -3.79
N PRO A 169 -16.76 -15.11 -2.70
CA PRO A 169 -15.93 -16.29 -2.51
C PRO A 169 -16.74 -17.58 -2.64
N SER A 170 -16.17 -18.58 -3.31
CA SER A 170 -16.76 -19.92 -3.46
C SER A 170 -15.99 -21.00 -2.70
N ASP A 171 -14.82 -20.65 -2.18
CA ASP A 171 -13.95 -21.55 -1.43
C ASP A 171 -13.08 -20.78 -0.41
N VAL A 172 -12.44 -21.52 0.49
CA VAL A 172 -11.55 -21.00 1.53
C VAL A 172 -10.43 -20.15 0.93
N LYS A 173 -9.86 -20.57 -0.21
CA LYS A 173 -8.75 -19.84 -0.87
C LYS A 173 -9.20 -18.49 -1.40
N GLY A 174 -10.37 -18.42 -2.03
CA GLY A 174 -10.98 -17.19 -2.50
C GLY A 174 -11.28 -16.24 -1.37
N LEU A 175 -11.74 -16.76 -0.23
CA LEU A 175 -12.01 -15.96 0.95
C LEU A 175 -10.73 -15.43 1.61
N GLN A 176 -9.68 -16.25 1.73
CA GLN A 176 -8.38 -15.82 2.23
C GLN A 176 -7.78 -14.70 1.36
N ARG A 177 -7.98 -14.75 0.04
CA ARG A 177 -7.56 -13.68 -0.88
C ARG A 177 -8.31 -12.38 -0.60
N LEU A 178 -9.62 -12.44 -0.40
CA LEU A 178 -10.45 -11.28 -0.02
C LEU A 178 -9.94 -10.68 1.30
N LEU A 179 -9.86 -11.49 2.36
CA LEU A 179 -9.43 -11.04 3.68
C LEU A 179 -8.01 -10.45 3.65
N GLY A 180 -7.11 -11.04 2.87
CA GLY A 180 -5.77 -10.49 2.67
C GLY A 180 -5.77 -9.11 2.01
N MET A 181 -6.56 -8.91 0.94
CA MET A 181 -6.67 -7.60 0.28
C MET A 181 -7.34 -6.55 1.17
N VAL A 182 -8.36 -6.95 1.91
CA VAL A 182 -9.06 -6.10 2.87
C VAL A 182 -8.15 -5.68 4.03
N ASN A 183 -7.31 -6.60 4.52
CA ASN A 183 -6.36 -6.30 5.59
C ASN A 183 -5.33 -5.22 5.18
N CYS A 184 -4.97 -5.13 3.90
CA CYS A 184 -4.15 -4.02 3.38
C CYS A 184 -4.80 -2.65 3.52
N LEU A 185 -6.12 -2.58 3.77
CA LEU A 185 -6.89 -1.35 3.97
C LEU A 185 -7.27 -1.13 5.44
N SER A 186 -6.79 -1.98 6.36
CA SER A 186 -7.11 -1.91 7.80
C SER A 186 -6.89 -0.54 8.43
N LYS A 187 -5.89 0.22 7.96
CA LYS A 187 -5.60 1.58 8.42
C LYS A 187 -6.80 2.55 8.28
N PHE A 188 -7.71 2.29 7.36
CA PHE A 188 -8.86 3.16 7.04
C PHE A 188 -10.18 2.70 7.66
N CYS A 189 -10.24 1.49 8.21
CA CYS A 189 -11.50 0.87 8.60
C CYS A 189 -11.53 0.64 10.12
N ALA A 190 -12.43 1.34 10.81
CA ALA A 190 -12.75 1.06 12.21
C ALA A 190 -13.41 -0.33 12.35
N HIS A 191 -13.07 -1.07 13.40
CA HIS A 191 -13.63 -2.39 13.73
C HIS A 191 -13.63 -3.40 12.55
N LEU A 192 -12.62 -3.32 11.68
CA LEU A 192 -12.50 -4.20 10.52
C LEU A 192 -12.44 -5.67 10.92
N SER A 193 -11.70 -5.98 12.00
CA SER A 193 -11.57 -7.35 12.47
C SER A 193 -12.92 -8.00 12.80
N ASP A 194 -13.79 -7.29 13.50
CA ASP A 194 -15.11 -7.78 13.94
C ASP A 194 -16.04 -7.96 12.74
N SER A 195 -16.00 -7.02 11.80
CA SER A 195 -16.73 -7.12 10.53
C SER A 195 -16.28 -8.31 9.68
N CYS A 196 -15.04 -8.74 9.83
CA CYS A 196 -14.49 -9.91 9.17
C CYS A 196 -14.63 -11.20 9.96
N ASP A 197 -15.14 -11.21 11.21
CA ASP A 197 -15.14 -12.40 12.08
C ASP A 197 -15.96 -13.54 11.48
N THR A 198 -17.23 -13.28 11.14
CA THR A 198 -18.15 -14.24 10.49
C THR A 198 -17.54 -14.87 9.24
N LEU A 199 -16.84 -14.06 8.44
CA LEU A 199 -16.18 -14.55 7.23
C LEU A 199 -14.96 -15.40 7.61
N ARG A 200 -14.11 -14.92 8.51
CA ARG A 200 -12.89 -15.63 8.95
C ARG A 200 -13.18 -17.01 9.53
N GLN A 201 -14.32 -17.20 10.19
CA GLN A 201 -14.76 -18.51 10.69
C GLN A 201 -14.79 -19.59 9.59
N LEU A 202 -15.16 -19.24 8.35
CA LEU A 202 -15.16 -20.16 7.20
C LEU A 202 -13.75 -20.58 6.74
N THR A 203 -12.69 -19.99 7.29
CA THR A 203 -11.30 -20.35 6.95
C THR A 203 -10.68 -21.38 7.88
N HIS A 204 -11.39 -21.78 8.95
CA HIS A 204 -10.94 -22.80 9.90
C HIS A 204 -11.03 -24.20 9.29
N GLU A 205 -10.04 -25.05 9.58
CA GLU A 205 -9.94 -26.41 9.01
C GLU A 205 -11.12 -27.31 9.41
N ASP A 206 -11.67 -27.11 10.61
CA ASP A 206 -12.77 -27.90 11.15
C ASP A 206 -14.17 -27.42 10.71
N VAL A 207 -14.25 -26.38 9.87
CA VAL A 207 -15.51 -25.77 9.44
C VAL A 207 -15.84 -26.19 8.01
N ILE A 208 -17.04 -26.74 7.83
CA ILE A 208 -17.57 -27.03 6.50
C ILE A 208 -17.89 -25.71 5.81
N TRP A 209 -17.46 -25.59 4.55
CA TRP A 209 -17.77 -24.42 3.74
C TRP A 209 -19.28 -24.32 3.49
N GLU A 210 -19.92 -23.38 4.17
CA GLU A 210 -21.33 -23.05 3.99
C GLU A 210 -21.47 -21.54 3.91
N TRP A 211 -22.03 -21.05 2.80
CA TRP A 211 -22.27 -19.62 2.59
C TRP A 211 -23.76 -19.33 2.69
N THR A 212 -24.17 -18.77 3.82
CA THR A 212 -25.57 -18.42 4.11
C THR A 212 -25.79 -16.91 4.00
N ASP A 213 -27.02 -16.46 4.25
CA ASP A 213 -27.36 -15.04 4.30
C ASP A 213 -26.52 -14.28 5.33
N VAL A 214 -26.08 -14.94 6.42
CA VAL A 214 -25.24 -14.31 7.45
C VAL A 214 -23.87 -13.91 6.89
N GLN A 215 -23.26 -14.76 6.07
CA GLN A 215 -21.98 -14.45 5.41
C GLN A 215 -22.16 -13.47 4.26
N GLU A 216 -23.28 -13.56 3.54
CA GLU A 216 -23.63 -12.60 2.48
C GLU A 216 -23.78 -11.18 3.04
N ASP A 217 -24.48 -11.03 4.16
CA ASP A 217 -24.62 -9.75 4.86
C ASP A 217 -23.28 -9.23 5.35
N ALA A 218 -22.43 -10.09 5.94
CA ALA A 218 -21.10 -9.71 6.39
C ALA A 218 -20.22 -9.24 5.21
N PHE A 219 -20.28 -9.94 4.08
CA PHE A 219 -19.56 -9.58 2.86
C PHE A 219 -20.02 -8.23 2.29
N ASN A 220 -21.33 -7.97 2.25
CA ASN A 220 -21.88 -6.72 1.76
C ASN A 220 -21.59 -5.54 2.70
N LYS A 221 -21.69 -5.74 4.02
CA LYS A 221 -21.29 -4.75 5.02
C LYS A 221 -19.80 -4.39 4.90
N LEU A 222 -18.95 -5.39 4.69
CA LEU A 222 -17.52 -5.18 4.50
C LEU A 222 -17.22 -4.33 3.26
N LYS A 223 -17.90 -4.62 2.13
CA LYS A 223 -17.81 -3.81 0.91
C LYS A 223 -18.24 -2.37 1.14
N GLN A 224 -19.36 -2.16 1.82
CA GLN A 224 -19.88 -0.83 2.15
C GLN A 224 -18.93 -0.04 3.05
N MET A 225 -18.36 -0.68 4.07
CA MET A 225 -17.36 -0.07 4.96
C MET A 225 -16.14 0.44 4.19
N ILE A 226 -15.62 -0.35 3.25
CA ILE A 226 -14.47 0.04 2.42
C ILE A 226 -14.84 1.18 1.47
N ALA A 227 -16.05 1.17 0.91
CA ALA A 227 -16.53 2.22 0.02
C ALA A 227 -16.77 3.56 0.72
N SER A 228 -17.13 3.51 2.01
CA SER A 228 -17.42 4.69 2.85
C SER A 228 -16.28 5.06 3.80
N ALA A 229 -15.09 4.48 3.60
CA ALA A 229 -13.96 4.70 4.47
C ALA A 229 -13.59 6.20 4.56
N PRO A 230 -13.33 6.74 5.76
CA PRO A 230 -13.08 8.15 5.95
C PRO A 230 -11.73 8.58 5.37
N VAL A 231 -11.59 9.90 5.19
CA VAL A 231 -10.32 10.54 4.87
C VAL A 231 -9.49 10.62 6.15
N LEU A 232 -8.32 9.98 6.15
CA LEU A 232 -7.42 10.02 7.29
C LEU A 232 -6.62 11.34 7.28
N LYS A 233 -6.47 11.95 8.45
CA LYS A 233 -5.60 13.12 8.65
C LYS A 233 -4.13 12.70 8.51
N TYR A 234 -3.31 13.54 7.91
CA TYR A 234 -1.86 13.37 7.98
C TYR A 234 -1.39 13.61 9.41
N TYR A 235 -0.50 12.74 9.90
CA TYR A 235 0.05 12.88 11.23
C TYR A 235 0.87 14.15 11.36
N ASN A 236 0.53 15.02 12.30
CA ASN A 236 1.29 16.22 12.63
C ASN A 236 1.99 16.07 13.99
N PRO A 237 3.33 16.11 14.06
CA PRO A 237 4.07 16.03 15.32
C PRO A 237 3.68 17.10 16.37
N GLU A 238 3.15 18.23 15.93
CA GLU A 238 2.79 19.35 16.81
C GLU A 238 1.37 19.24 17.40
N ASP A 239 0.49 18.43 16.80
CA ASP A 239 -0.91 18.30 17.24
C ASP A 239 -1.03 17.24 18.34
N ASP A 240 -1.82 17.50 19.39
CA ASP A 240 -2.12 16.53 20.45
C ASP A 240 -2.70 15.22 19.90
N LEU A 241 -2.28 14.10 20.51
CA LEU A 241 -2.74 12.77 20.16
C LEU A 241 -3.81 12.29 21.13
N VAL A 242 -4.81 11.61 20.58
CA VAL A 242 -5.80 10.89 21.37
C VAL A 242 -5.87 9.46 20.85
N LEU A 243 -5.62 8.50 21.73
CA LEU A 243 -5.84 7.09 21.44
C LEU A 243 -7.21 6.68 21.99
N GLN A 244 -8.10 6.25 21.09
CA GLN A 244 -9.34 5.59 21.47
C GLN A 244 -9.19 4.09 21.25
N CYS A 245 -9.55 3.31 22.27
CA CYS A 245 -9.47 1.86 22.23
C CYS A 245 -10.81 1.28 22.67
N ASP A 246 -11.18 0.17 22.05
CA ASP A 246 -12.35 -0.60 22.41
C ASP A 246 -12.06 -2.10 22.27
N SER A 247 -12.88 -2.90 22.95
CA SER A 247 -12.83 -4.35 22.84
C SER A 247 -14.23 -4.94 22.80
N SER A 248 -14.41 -5.93 21.94
CA SER A 248 -15.63 -6.72 21.81
C SER A 248 -15.40 -8.14 22.34
N GLU A 249 -16.41 -9.00 22.22
CA GLU A 249 -16.28 -10.41 22.59
C GLU A 249 -15.26 -11.16 21.70
N THR A 250 -15.03 -10.67 20.48
CA THR A 250 -14.26 -11.37 19.44
C THR A 250 -13.02 -10.61 18.98
N GLY A 251 -12.89 -9.31 19.27
CA GLY A 251 -11.78 -8.50 18.78
C GLY A 251 -11.44 -7.28 19.62
N LEU A 252 -10.38 -6.60 19.18
CA LEU A 252 -9.87 -5.35 19.71
C LEU A 252 -9.86 -4.30 18.59
N GLY A 253 -10.17 -3.06 18.94
CA GLY A 253 -10.05 -1.90 18.06
C GLY A 253 -9.23 -0.79 18.71
N ALA A 254 -8.56 -0.03 17.84
CA ALA A 254 -7.84 1.16 18.22
C ALA A 254 -7.93 2.21 17.11
N ALA A 255 -8.16 3.47 17.48
CA ALA A 255 -8.19 4.62 16.59
C ALA A 255 -7.25 5.70 17.15
N LEU A 256 -6.28 6.09 16.34
CA LEU A 256 -5.41 7.22 16.64
C LEU A 256 -6.01 8.48 16.01
N LEU A 257 -6.24 9.51 16.83
CA LEU A 257 -6.92 10.74 16.44
C LEU A 257 -6.03 11.95 16.71
N GLN A 258 -6.15 12.99 15.86
CA GLN A 258 -5.61 14.32 16.11
C GLN A 258 -6.68 15.36 15.80
N ALA A 259 -6.93 16.26 16.75
CA ALA A 259 -8.01 17.26 16.67
C ALA A 259 -9.38 16.65 16.29
N GLY A 260 -9.68 15.44 16.79
CA GLY A 260 -10.92 14.70 16.51
C GLY A 260 -11.00 14.02 15.15
N GLN A 261 -9.97 14.12 14.29
CA GLN A 261 -9.91 13.44 13.00
C GLN A 261 -8.99 12.20 13.05
N PRO A 262 -9.38 11.06 12.44
CA PRO A 262 -8.57 9.83 12.46
C PRO A 262 -7.29 9.95 11.64
N VAL A 263 -6.14 9.60 12.24
CA VAL A 263 -4.86 9.43 11.56
C VAL A 263 -4.68 7.99 11.08
N ALA A 264 -5.11 7.03 11.90
CA ALA A 264 -5.03 5.61 11.59
C ALA A 264 -5.99 4.79 12.46
N TYR A 265 -6.51 3.72 11.88
CA TYR A 265 -7.24 2.66 12.59
C TYR A 265 -6.40 1.40 12.68
N SER A 266 -6.65 0.59 13.70
CA SER A 266 -6.20 -0.78 13.75
C SER A 266 -7.20 -1.66 14.48
N SER A 267 -7.27 -2.92 14.07
CA SER A 267 -8.08 -3.91 14.75
C SER A 267 -7.47 -5.30 14.57
N ARG A 268 -7.71 -6.18 15.55
CA ARG A 268 -7.32 -7.59 15.47
C ARG A 268 -8.33 -8.46 16.19
N ALA A 269 -8.38 -9.75 15.83
CA ALA A 269 -9.20 -10.70 16.58
C ALA A 269 -8.48 -11.07 17.87
N LEU A 270 -9.27 -11.41 18.88
CA LEU A 270 -8.81 -12.05 20.10
C LEU A 270 -8.41 -13.50 19.80
N THR A 271 -7.29 -13.92 20.39
CA THR A 271 -6.90 -15.34 20.44
C THR A 271 -7.87 -16.14 21.30
N ALA A 272 -7.84 -17.47 21.19
CA ALA A 272 -8.68 -18.35 22.00
C ALA A 272 -8.53 -18.09 23.52
N THR A 273 -7.31 -17.80 23.98
CA THR A 273 -7.03 -17.46 25.37
C THR A 273 -7.60 -16.09 25.74
N GLU A 274 -7.36 -15.06 24.91
CA GLU A 274 -7.82 -13.69 25.18
C GLU A 274 -9.35 -13.56 25.14
N LYS A 275 -10.05 -14.42 24.40
CA LYS A 275 -11.53 -14.47 24.42
C LYS A 275 -12.07 -14.78 25.82
N GLY A 276 -11.33 -15.55 26.61
CA GLY A 276 -11.68 -15.91 27.98
C GLY A 276 -11.40 -14.84 29.03
N TYR A 277 -10.76 -13.72 28.66
CA TYR A 277 -10.49 -12.61 29.58
C TYR A 277 -11.79 -11.90 29.99
N ALA A 278 -11.80 -11.34 31.20
CA ALA A 278 -12.86 -10.44 31.62
C ALA A 278 -12.88 -9.18 30.74
N GLN A 279 -14.04 -8.52 30.62
CA GLN A 279 -14.16 -7.33 29.76
C GLN A 279 -13.13 -6.23 30.11
N ILE A 280 -12.90 -6.00 31.41
CA ILE A 280 -11.90 -5.03 31.87
C ILE A 280 -10.46 -5.38 31.45
N GLU A 281 -10.13 -6.67 31.39
CA GLU A 281 -8.83 -7.15 30.92
C GLU A 281 -8.72 -6.99 29.40
N LYS A 282 -9.82 -7.19 28.66
CA LYS A 282 -9.89 -6.93 27.21
C LYS A 282 -9.73 -5.44 26.89
N GLU A 283 -10.33 -4.56 27.68
CA GLU A 283 -10.17 -3.11 27.54
C GLU A 283 -8.71 -2.68 27.79
N CYS A 284 -8.08 -3.22 28.84
CA CYS A 284 -6.65 -2.99 29.09
C CYS A 284 -5.77 -3.51 27.95
N LEU A 285 -6.09 -4.69 27.41
CA LEU A 285 -5.40 -5.26 26.26
C LEU A 285 -5.59 -4.43 24.98
N ALA A 286 -6.77 -3.82 24.79
CA ALA A 286 -7.04 -2.91 23.67
C ALA A 286 -6.11 -1.68 23.73
N ILE A 287 -5.94 -1.10 24.92
CA ILE A 287 -5.04 0.03 25.15
C ILE A 287 -3.59 -0.36 24.84
N LEU A 288 -3.11 -1.49 25.38
CA LEU A 288 -1.77 -2.01 25.11
C LEU A 288 -1.56 -2.23 23.60
N PHE A 289 -2.50 -2.89 22.94
CA PHE A 289 -2.48 -3.14 21.50
C PHE A 289 -2.42 -1.83 20.71
N GLY A 290 -3.23 -0.83 21.06
CA GLY A 290 -3.22 0.48 20.41
C GLY A 290 -1.86 1.17 20.55
N MET A 291 -1.28 1.17 21.74
CA MET A 291 0.02 1.79 22.01
C MET A 291 1.17 1.10 21.28
N GLU A 292 1.18 -0.24 21.24
CA GLU A 292 2.19 -1.01 20.49
C GLU A 292 2.04 -0.78 18.98
N LYS A 293 0.80 -0.80 18.49
CA LYS A 293 0.53 -0.68 17.06
C LYS A 293 0.85 0.69 16.51
N PHE A 294 0.57 1.73 17.29
CA PHE A 294 0.83 3.13 16.93
C PHE A 294 2.12 3.67 17.52
N HIS A 295 3.04 2.80 17.98
CA HIS A 295 4.29 3.19 18.61
C HIS A 295 5.06 4.25 17.81
N GLN A 296 5.14 4.12 16.49
CA GLN A 296 5.81 5.09 15.62
C GLN A 296 5.25 6.53 15.71
N TYR A 297 3.98 6.67 16.09
CA TYR A 297 3.31 7.97 16.27
C TYR A 297 3.31 8.42 17.73
N THR A 298 3.21 7.48 18.68
CA THR A 298 3.02 7.78 20.11
C THR A 298 4.33 7.86 20.89
N TYR A 299 5.44 7.34 20.35
CA TYR A 299 6.71 7.26 21.06
C TYR A 299 7.20 8.64 21.53
N GLY A 300 7.46 8.76 22.83
CA GLY A 300 7.94 10.00 23.45
C GLY A 300 6.91 11.13 23.51
N ARG A 301 5.64 10.88 23.17
CA ARG A 301 4.56 11.86 23.19
C ARG A 301 3.57 11.59 24.31
N LYS A 302 2.86 12.63 24.74
CA LYS A 302 1.69 12.51 25.61
C LYS A 302 0.49 12.08 24.75
N VAL A 303 -0.21 11.05 25.20
CA VAL A 303 -1.39 10.43 24.56
C VAL A 303 -2.51 10.35 25.57
#